data_AF-A0A094S7E4-F1
#
_entry.id   AF-A0A094S7E4-F1
#
_cell.length_a   1.000
_cell.length_b   1.000
_cell.length_c   1.000
_cell.angle_alpha   90.00
_cell.angle_beta   90.00
_cell.angle_gamma   90.00
#
_symmetry.space_group_name_H-M   'P 1'
#
loop_
_entity.id
_entity.type
_entity.pdbx_description
1 polymer ?
#
loop_
_entity_poly.entity_id
_entity_poly.type
_entity_poly.pdbx_seq_one_letter_code
_entity_poly.pdbx_strand_id
1 'polypeptide(L)' 'MRPSAGMNFGGRYELESRIAVGGMGEVWQATDTVIGR' A
#
# COMPACT_ATOMS: atom_id res chain seq x y z
N MET A 1 8.73 -5.93 -9.28
CA MET A 1 8.36 -4.50 -9.19
C MET A 1 8.49 -4.08 -7.72
N ARG A 2 9.04 -2.89 -7.43
CA ARG A 2 9.13 -2.38 -6.06
C ARG A 2 7.86 -1.60 -5.72
N PRO A 3 7.22 -1.79 -4.55
CA PRO A 3 6.05 -1.01 -4.17
C PRO A 3 6.36 0.49 -4.08
N SER A 4 5.45 1.32 -4.59
CA SER A 4 5.52 2.77 -4.55
C SER A 4 4.15 3.37 -4.27
N ALA A 5 4.10 4.63 -3.82
CA ALA A 5 2.87 5.38 -3.70
C ALA A 5 2.11 5.44 -5.05
N GLY A 6 0.78 5.44 -4.99
CA GLY A 6 -0.12 5.39 -6.15
C GLY A 6 -0.26 4.00 -6.78
N MET A 7 0.46 2.99 -6.29
CA MET A 7 0.32 1.62 -6.80
C MET A 7 -0.96 0.99 -6.26
N ASN A 8 -1.76 0.39 -7.14
CA ASN A 8 -2.93 -0.38 -6.74
C ASN A 8 -2.54 -1.85 -6.49
N PHE A 9 -2.85 -2.33 -5.28
CA PHE A 9 -2.60 -3.69 -4.84
C PHE A 9 -3.90 -4.50 -4.83
N GLY A 10 -3.92 -5.56 -5.65
CA GLY A 10 -5.06 -6.48 -5.73
C GLY A 10 -6.36 -5.87 -6.27
N GLY A 11 -6.31 -4.73 -6.97
CA GLY A 11 -7.50 -4.04 -7.48
C GLY A 11 -8.26 -3.26 -6.42
N ARG A 12 -7.73 -3.16 -5.18
CA ARG A 12 -8.48 -2.67 -4.02
C ARG A 12 -7.74 -1.64 -3.20
N TYR A 13 -6.47 -1.85 -2.89
CA TYR A 13 -5.74 -0.96 -1.99
C TYR A 13 -4.79 -0.06 -2.78
N GLU A 14 -4.97 1.25 -2.72
CA GLU A 14 -4.01 2.20 -3.29
C GLU A 14 -2.99 2.60 -2.24
N LEU A 15 -1.71 2.33 -2.50
CA LEU A 15 -0.63 2.63 -1.56
C LEU A 15 -0.42 4.15 -1.46
N GLU A 16 -0.42 4.71 -0.25
CA GLU A 16 -0.22 6.14 -0.04
C GLU A 16 1.21 6.43 0.43
N SER A 17 1.59 5.83 1.55
CA SER A 17 2.90 6.05 2.15
C SER A 17 3.39 4.81 2.87
N ARG A 18 4.70 4.65 2.89
CA ARG A 18 5.35 3.57 3.62
C ARG A 18 5.54 3.99 5.07
N ILE A 19 5.09 3.15 5.99
CA ILE A 19 5.09 3.47 7.43
C ILE A 19 6.12 2.65 8.22
N ALA A 20 6.53 1.49 7.71
CA ALA A 20 7.63 0.72 8.31
C ALA A 20 8.37 -0.16 7.29
N VAL A 21 9.59 -0.54 7.65
CA VAL A 21 10.42 -1.52 6.92
C VAL A 21 11.05 -2.47 7.93
N GLY A 22 11.04 -3.76 7.64
CA GLY A 22 11.68 -4.79 8.46
C GLY A 22 12.22 -5.93 7.60
N GLY A 23 12.85 -6.92 8.25
CA GLY A 23 13.49 -8.04 7.56
C GLY A 23 12.54 -8.89 6.69
N MET A 24 11.24 -8.90 7.02
CA MET A 24 10.22 -9.66 6.29
C MET A 24 9.45 -8.84 5.24
N GLY A 25 9.69 -7.52 5.14
CA GLY A 25 9.01 -6.68 4.16
C GLY A 25 8.73 -5.25 4.61
N GLU A 26 7.77 -4.64 3.95
CA GLU A 26 7.39 -3.24 4.13
C GLU A 26 5.94 -3.15 4.61
N VAL A 27 5.65 -2.17 5.46
CA VAL A 27 4.30 -1.84 5.89
C VAL A 27 3.90 -0.53 5.25
N TRP A 28 2.69 -0.50 4.68
CA TRP A 28 2.16 0.63 3.95
C TRP A 28 0.82 1.06 4.52
N GLN A 29 0.63 2.37 4.60
CA GLN A 29 -0.69 2.98 4.65
C GLN A 29 -1.28 2.97 3.23
N ALA A 30 -2.55 2.60 3.12
CA ALA A 30 -3.25 2.51 1.85
C ALA A 30 -4.73 2.83 2.05
N THR A 31 -5.37 3.37 1.02
CA THR A 31 -6.83 3.55 0.98
C THR A 31 -7.48 2.34 0.31
N ASP A 32 -8.50 1.77 0.94
CA ASP A 32 -9.37 0.80 0.28
C ASP A 32 -10.32 1.52 -0.69
N THR A 33 -10.10 1.33 -1.98
CA THR A 33 -10.87 1.97 -3.05
C THR A 33 -12.29 1.43 -3.21
N VAL A 34 -12.64 0.30 -2.56
CA VAL A 34 -13.99 -0.29 -2.61
C VAL A 34 -14.90 0.32 -1.53
N ILE A 35 -14.36 0.57 -0.33
CA ILE A 35 -15.12 1.12 0.82
C ILE A 35 -14.74 2.56 1.19
N GLY A 36 -13.71 3.11 0.53
CA GLY A 36 -13.28 4.50 0.64
C GLY A 36 -12.55 4.87 1.93
N ARG A 37 -11.93 3.91 2.63
CA ARG A 37 -11.18 4.17 3.87
C ARG A 37 -10.12 3.12 4.15
#